data_AF-A0A958AF81-F1
#
_entry.id   AF-A0A958AF81-F1
#
_cell.length_a   1.000
_cell.length_b   1.000
_cell.length_c   1.000
_cell.angle_alpha   90.00
_cell.angle_beta   90.00
_cell.angle_gamma   90.00
#
_symmetry.space_group_name_H-M   'P 1'
#
loop_
_entity.id
_entity.type
_entity.pdbx_description
1 polymer ?
#
loop_
_entity_poly.entity_id
_entity_poly.type
_entity_poly.pdbx_seq_one_letter_code
_entity_poly.pdbx_strand_id
1 'polypeptide(L)'
;MNTHPACDLSIVIVSWNVWPLLEQCLRSIERATLPGDGNVRRFEIGDWRLEIGRFGDQETPPPQSPISQSPNLEVIVVDNASSDGTPAHVATHFPWVQVIASARNLGFTGGNNRGYAASRGRFVYFL
;
A
#
# COMPACT_ATOMS: atom_id res chain seq x y z
N MET A 1 -27.41 1.91 7.71
CA MET A 1 -26.93 1.75 6.32
C MET A 1 -25.42 1.88 6.34
N ASN A 2 -24.67 0.80 6.15
CA ASN A 2 -23.21 0.83 6.18
C ASN A 2 -22.69 1.48 4.89
N THR A 3 -22.26 2.72 4.97
CA THR A 3 -21.47 3.39 3.94
C THR A 3 -20.02 2.94 4.07
N HIS A 4 -19.71 1.70 3.68
CA HIS A 4 -18.31 1.33 3.52
C HIS A 4 -17.74 2.19 2.38
N PRO A 5 -16.64 2.93 2.60
CA PRO A 5 -15.99 3.65 1.52
C PRO A 5 -15.60 2.64 0.44
N ALA A 6 -15.75 3.05 -0.83
CA ALA A 6 -15.49 2.17 -1.96
C ALA A 6 -14.03 1.68 -2.00
N CYS A 7 -13.10 2.39 -1.35
CA CYS A 7 -11.71 2.00 -1.18
C CYS A 7 -11.32 2.06 0.32
N ASP A 8 -10.72 0.99 0.83
CA ASP A 8 -10.28 0.92 2.22
C ASP A 8 -8.89 1.54 2.42
N LEU A 9 -7.97 1.32 1.49
CA LEU A 9 -6.57 1.71 1.60
C LEU A 9 -6.06 2.31 0.29
N SER A 10 -5.47 3.50 0.36
CA SER A 10 -4.65 4.08 -0.69
C SER A 10 -3.18 3.93 -0.35
N ILE A 11 -2.41 3.28 -1.22
CA ILE A 11 -0.95 3.30 -1.14
C ILE A 11 -0.43 4.40 -2.06
N VAL A 12 0.30 5.35 -1.49
CA VAL A 12 0.93 6.46 -2.22
C VAL A 12 2.43 6.21 -2.28
N ILE A 13 2.98 6.12 -3.49
CA ILE A 13 4.40 5.94 -3.74
C ILE A 13 4.93 7.19 -4.46
N VAL A 14 5.95 7.84 -3.91
CA VAL A 14 6.65 8.93 -4.60
C VAL A 14 7.92 8.37 -5.24
N SER A 15 8.07 8.56 -6.55
CA SER A 15 9.19 8.02 -7.31
C SER A 15 9.92 9.10 -8.10
N TRP A 16 11.24 8.98 -8.20
CA TRP A 16 12.07 9.84 -9.03
C TRP A 16 13.30 9.09 -9.53
N ASN A 17 13.38 8.82 -10.84
CA ASN A 17 14.51 8.18 -11.51
C ASN A 17 14.96 6.82 -10.92
N VAL A 18 14.01 5.97 -10.50
CA VAL A 18 14.29 4.70 -9.81
C VAL A 18 13.43 3.54 -10.33
N TRP A 19 13.15 3.51 -11.64
CA TRP A 19 12.27 2.49 -12.24
C TRP A 19 12.50 1.05 -11.74
N PRO A 20 13.74 0.50 -11.67
CA PRO A 20 13.92 -0.90 -11.26
C PRO A 20 13.43 -1.21 -9.83
N LEU A 21 13.50 -0.24 -8.92
CA LEU A 21 13.01 -0.41 -7.54
C LEU A 21 11.50 -0.20 -7.46
N LEU A 22 10.97 0.78 -8.20
CA LEU A 22 9.53 1.00 -8.30
C LEU A 22 8.83 -0.22 -8.90
N GLU A 23 9.39 -0.82 -9.95
CA GLU A 23 8.84 -2.03 -10.57
C GLU A 23 8.78 -3.18 -9.56
N GLN A 24 9.85 -3.41 -8.81
CA GLN A 24 9.88 -4.46 -7.77
C GLN A 24 8.86 -4.20 -6.67
N CYS A 25 8.69 -2.94 -6.25
CA CYS A 25 7.67 -2.54 -5.29
C CYS A 25 6.26 -2.84 -5.81
N LEU A 26 5.94 -2.42 -7.04
CA LEU A 26 4.62 -2.64 -7.66
C LEU A 26 4.32 -4.12 -7.86
N ARG A 27 5.29 -4.94 -8.31
CA ARG A 27 5.15 -6.41 -8.38
C ARG A 27 4.95 -7.04 -7.02
N SER A 28 5.55 -6.49 -5.97
CA SER A 28 5.33 -6.97 -4.60
C SER A 28 3.89 -6.72 -4.14
N ILE A 29 3.36 -5.52 -4.41
CA ILE A 29 1.96 -5.19 -4.12
C ILE A 29 1.02 -6.08 -4.93
N GLU A 30 1.25 -6.21 -6.24
CA GLU A 30 0.44 -7.05 -7.13
C GLU A 30 0.32 -8.49 -6.60
N ARG A 31 1.44 -9.12 -6.22
CA ARG A 31 1.45 -10.47 -5.63
C ARG A 31 0.68 -10.57 -4.32
N ALA A 32 0.68 -9.52 -3.49
CA ALA A 32 -0.06 -9.49 -2.24
C ALA A 32 -1.57 -9.23 -2.44
N THR A 33 -1.95 -8.64 -3.57
CA THR A 33 -3.34 -8.28 -3.90
C THR A 33 -4.06 -9.27 -4.78
N LEU A 34 -3.31 -10.09 -5.54
CA LEU A 34 -3.91 -11.20 -6.28
C LEU A 34 -4.56 -12.18 -5.31
N PRO A 35 -5.70 -12.80 -5.67
CA PRO A 35 -6.30 -13.86 -4.87
C PRO A 35 -5.29 -15.01 -4.74
N GLY A 36 -4.55 -15.02 -3.64
CA GLY A 36 -3.69 -16.12 -3.27
C GLY A 36 -4.54 -17.28 -2.76
N ASP A 37 -4.02 -18.47 -2.95
CA ASP A 37 -4.38 -19.76 -2.33
C ASP A 37 -4.28 -19.76 -0.78
N GLY A 38 -4.33 -18.59 -0.13
CA GLY A 38 -4.21 -18.42 1.32
C GLY A 38 -2.77 -18.52 1.85
N ASN A 39 -1.78 -18.71 0.99
CA ASN A 39 -0.41 -19.03 1.36
C ASN A 39 0.52 -17.79 1.48
N VAL A 40 -0.03 -16.65 1.91
CA VAL A 40 0.83 -15.60 2.47
C VAL A 40 1.47 -16.22 3.71
N ARG A 41 2.80 -16.42 3.69
CA ARG A 41 3.54 -16.84 4.88
C ARG A 41 3.25 -15.80 5.96
N ARG A 42 2.29 -16.10 6.85
CA ARG A 42 2.22 -15.45 8.15
C ARG A 42 3.55 -15.76 8.79
N PHE A 43 4.43 -14.76 8.83
CA PHE A 43 5.52 -14.80 9.78
C PHE A 43 4.83 -14.84 11.14
N GLU A 44 4.86 -15.99 11.78
CA GLU A 44 4.56 -16.07 13.20
C GLU A 44 5.55 -15.13 13.87
N ILE A 45 5.08 -13.96 14.27
CA ILE A 45 5.81 -13.12 15.21
C ILE A 45 5.96 -14.01 16.43
N GLY A 46 7.18 -14.49 16.67
CA GLY A 46 7.50 -15.30 17.84
C GLY A 46 6.89 -14.67 19.09
N ASP A 47 6.36 -15.52 19.94
CA ASP A 47 5.43 -15.22 21.03
C ASP A 47 5.99 -14.17 22.02
N TRP A 48 5.87 -12.89 21.68
CA TRP A 48 6.30 -11.74 22.51
C TRP A 48 5.58 -11.70 23.87
N ARG A 49 4.49 -12.48 24.02
CA ARG A 49 3.76 -12.67 25.27
C ARG A 49 4.57 -13.36 26.36
N LEU A 50 5.71 -13.98 26.05
CA LEU A 50 6.56 -14.62 27.06
C LEU A 50 7.51 -13.64 27.79
N GLU A 51 7.70 -12.41 27.31
CA GLU A 51 8.65 -11.45 27.93
C GLU A 51 8.00 -10.29 28.70
N ILE A 52 6.71 -10.03 28.54
CA ILE A 52 6.00 -9.02 29.36
C ILE A 52 5.16 -9.70 30.45
N GLY A 53 5.72 -9.74 31.66
CA GLY A 53 5.08 -10.33 32.84
C GLY A 53 3.67 -9.79 33.11
N ARG A 54 2.74 -10.72 33.30
CA ARG A 54 1.54 -10.66 34.16
C ARG A 54 0.95 -9.25 34.39
N PHE A 55 0.16 -8.78 33.44
CA PHE A 55 -0.95 -7.86 33.74
C PHE A 55 -2.28 -8.53 33.40
N GLY A 56 -2.96 -8.99 34.46
CA GLY A 56 -4.42 -9.15 34.54
C GLY A 56 -5.08 -10.20 33.64
N ASP A 57 -5.74 -11.16 34.27
CA ASP A 57 -6.65 -12.13 33.66
C ASP A 57 -7.90 -11.44 33.06
N GLN A 58 -7.73 -10.71 31.95
CA GLN A 58 -8.80 -10.34 31.04
C GLN A 58 -8.68 -11.25 29.83
N GLU A 59 -9.60 -12.20 29.73
CA GLU A 59 -9.76 -13.10 28.60
C GLU A 59 -9.84 -12.26 27.32
N THR A 60 -8.75 -12.24 26.54
CA THR A 60 -8.75 -11.55 25.26
C THR A 60 -9.83 -12.21 24.41
N PRO A 61 -10.83 -11.46 23.89
CA PRO A 61 -11.84 -12.07 23.04
C PRO A 61 -11.15 -12.79 21.88
N PRO A 62 -11.63 -13.98 21.48
CA PRO A 62 -11.04 -14.71 20.38
C PRO A 62 -10.93 -13.78 19.17
N PRO A 63 -9.84 -13.87 18.38
CA PRO A 63 -9.70 -13.04 17.20
C PRO A 63 -10.98 -13.17 16.38
N GLN A 64 -11.71 -12.06 16.26
CA GLN A 64 -12.93 -12.01 15.48
C GLN A 64 -12.61 -12.53 14.07
N SER A 65 -13.54 -13.31 13.51
CA SER A 65 -13.41 -14.12 12.30
C SER A 65 -12.47 -13.52 11.25
N PRO A 66 -11.65 -14.36 10.54
CA PRO A 66 -10.70 -13.87 9.56
C PRO A 66 -11.40 -12.89 8.63
N ILE A 67 -10.82 -11.69 8.49
CA ILE A 67 -11.31 -10.62 7.62
C ILE A 67 -11.62 -11.27 6.27
N SER A 68 -12.91 -11.48 6.00
CA SER A 68 -13.39 -12.39 4.94
C SER A 68 -13.17 -11.82 3.54
N GLN A 69 -12.71 -10.57 3.43
CA GLN A 69 -12.54 -9.88 2.17
C GLN A 69 -11.21 -9.12 2.17
N SER A 70 -10.44 -9.29 1.11
CA SER A 70 -9.28 -8.44 0.85
C SER A 70 -9.76 -6.97 0.80
N PRO A 71 -9.06 -6.04 1.48
CA PRO A 71 -9.43 -4.63 1.44
C PRO A 71 -9.41 -4.14 -0.01
N ASN A 72 -10.39 -3.30 -0.38
CA ASN A 72 -10.37 -2.71 -1.71
C ASN A 72 -9.26 -1.66 -1.77
N LEU A 73 -8.23 -1.89 -2.57
CA LEU A 73 -7.00 -1.12 -2.63
C LEU A 73 -6.95 -0.26 -3.89
N GLU A 74 -6.42 0.96 -3.76
CA GLU A 74 -5.85 1.69 -4.89
C GLU A 74 -4.36 1.99 -4.67
N VAL A 75 -3.60 2.07 -5.75
CA VAL A 75 -2.18 2.45 -5.73
C VAL A 75 -1.98 3.68 -6.60
N ILE A 76 -1.34 4.69 -6.03
CA ILE A 76 -1.06 5.97 -6.67
C ILE A 76 0.46 6.15 -6.70
N VAL A 77 1.02 6.19 -7.91
CA VAL A 77 2.42 6.54 -8.12
C VAL A 77 2.50 8.00 -8.53
N VAL A 78 3.16 8.81 -7.72
CA VAL A 78 3.53 10.17 -8.07
C VAL A 78 4.94 10.15 -8.65
N ASP A 79 5.03 10.26 -9.97
CA ASP A 79 6.31 10.47 -10.63
C ASP A 79 6.75 11.93 -10.46
N ASN A 80 7.92 12.13 -9.86
CA ASN A 80 8.42 13.44 -9.45
C ASN A 80 9.32 14.06 -10.52
N ALA A 81 8.87 14.02 -11.78
CA ALA A 81 9.60 14.44 -12.98
C ALA A 81 10.82 13.57 -13.27
N SER A 82 10.60 12.26 -13.41
CA SER A 82 11.65 11.35 -13.86
C SER A 82 11.99 11.59 -15.33
N SER A 83 13.26 11.40 -15.68
CA SER A 83 13.79 11.48 -17.05
C SER A 83 14.12 10.10 -17.64
N ASP A 84 13.89 9.03 -16.89
CA ASP A 84 14.18 7.64 -17.27
C ASP A 84 13.00 6.93 -17.96
N GLY A 85 11.90 7.64 -18.22
CA GLY A 85 10.69 7.06 -18.80
C GLY A 85 9.76 6.37 -17.80
N THR A 86 10.02 6.46 -16.49
CA THR A 86 9.21 5.83 -15.42
C THR A 86 7.69 5.97 -15.63
N PRO A 87 7.11 7.15 -15.93
CA PRO A 87 5.66 7.26 -16.12
C PRO A 87 5.09 6.34 -17.20
N ALA A 88 5.80 6.22 -18.32
CA ALA A 88 5.39 5.37 -19.45
C ALA A 88 5.52 3.89 -19.11
N HIS A 89 6.59 3.52 -18.39
CA HIS A 89 6.77 2.16 -17.89
C HIS A 89 5.66 1.75 -16.93
N VAL A 90 5.30 2.59 -15.95
CA VAL A 90 4.21 2.28 -15.02
C VAL A 90 2.88 2.13 -15.77
N ALA A 91 2.54 3.07 -16.65
CA ALA A 91 1.30 3.01 -17.42
C ALA A 91 1.19 1.76 -18.31
N THR A 92 2.33 1.28 -18.85
CA THR A 92 2.37 0.11 -19.73
C THR A 92 2.34 -1.20 -18.95
N HIS A 93 3.09 -1.31 -17.86
CA HIS A 93 3.28 -2.57 -17.12
C HIS A 93 2.28 -2.77 -15.99
N PHE A 94 1.71 -1.69 -15.45
CA PHE A 94 0.80 -1.70 -14.30
C PHE A 94 -0.44 -0.81 -14.57
N PRO A 95 -1.31 -1.17 -15.53
CA PRO A 95 -2.45 -0.34 -15.92
C PRO A 95 -3.49 -0.14 -14.80
N TRP A 96 -3.40 -0.94 -13.73
CA TRP A 96 -4.23 -0.84 -12.52
C TRP A 96 -3.72 0.22 -11.53
N VAL A 97 -2.52 0.77 -11.74
CA VAL A 97 -1.91 1.83 -10.92
C VAL A 97 -2.25 3.20 -11.50
N GLN A 98 -2.68 4.12 -10.65
CA GLN A 98 -2.85 5.53 -11.05
C GLN A 98 -1.50 6.24 -11.06
N VAL A 99 -1.10 6.77 -12.22
CA VAL A 99 0.15 7.54 -12.36
C VAL A 99 -0.14 9.03 -12.39
N ILE A 100 0.59 9.80 -11.57
CA ILE A 100 0.55 11.26 -11.55
C ILE A 100 1.96 11.78 -11.87
N ALA A 101 2.18 12.19 -13.11
CA ALA A 101 3.45 12.78 -13.53
C ALA A 101 3.52 14.28 -13.15
N SER A 102 4.56 14.65 -12.42
CA SER A 102 4.84 16.05 -12.08
C SER A 102 5.74 16.69 -13.14
N ALA A 103 5.48 17.97 -13.45
CA ALA A 103 6.28 18.71 -14.43
C ALA A 103 7.69 19.07 -13.93
N ARG A 104 7.91 19.02 -12.62
CA ARG A 104 9.20 19.22 -11.95
C ARG A 104 9.24 18.39 -10.67
N ASN A 105 10.43 18.16 -10.15
CA ASN A 105 10.61 17.52 -8.85
C ASN A 105 10.10 18.45 -7.73
N LEU A 106 9.10 17.99 -6.97
CA LEU A 106 8.44 18.70 -5.87
C LEU A 106 9.06 18.38 -4.49
N GLY A 107 10.15 17.61 -4.46
CA GLY A 107 10.67 17.01 -3.25
C GLY A 107 9.77 15.89 -2.70
N PHE A 108 10.22 15.24 -1.62
CA PHE A 108 9.50 14.12 -1.00
C PHE A 108 8.13 14.54 -0.47
N THR A 109 8.08 15.62 0.32
CA THR A 109 6.82 16.14 0.88
C THR A 109 5.85 16.60 -0.20
N GLY A 110 6.33 17.31 -1.23
CA GLY A 110 5.47 17.78 -2.32
C GLY A 110 4.88 16.64 -3.14
N GLY A 111 5.66 15.61 -3.42
CA GLY A 111 5.17 14.38 -4.07
C GLY A 111 4.09 13.69 -3.23
N ASN A 112 4.34 13.50 -1.93
CA ASN A 112 3.40 12.83 -1.03
C ASN A 112 2.09 13.60 -0.89
N ASN A 113 2.16 14.93 -0.74
CA ASN A 113 0.97 15.78 -0.67
C ASN A 113 0.12 15.68 -1.93
N ARG A 114 0.77 15.60 -3.10
CA ARG A 114 0.06 15.43 -4.38
C ARG A 114 -0.63 14.06 -4.48
N GLY A 115 0.03 13.00 -4.01
CA GLY A 115 -0.55 11.66 -3.95
C GLY A 115 -1.71 11.57 -2.96
N TYR A 116 -1.55 12.15 -1.77
CA TYR A 116 -2.60 12.24 -0.75
C TYR A 116 -3.84 12.98 -1.29
N ALA A 117 -3.66 14.11 -1.99
CA ALA A 117 -4.77 14.85 -2.58
C ALA A 117 -5.55 14.05 -3.64
N ALA A 118 -4.93 13.05 -4.27
CA ALA A 118 -5.58 12.16 -5.23
C ALA A 118 -6.17 10.90 -4.59
N SER A 119 -5.83 10.61 -3.33
CA SER A 119 -6.27 9.42 -2.61
C SER A 119 -7.75 9.48 -2.22
N ARG A 120 -8.41 8.34 -2.25
CA ARG A 120 -9.85 8.13 -1.98
C ARG A 120 -10.09 7.08 -0.90
N GLY A 121 -9.05 6.40 -0.45
CA GLY A 121 -9.09 5.37 0.57
C GLY A 121 -9.38 5.94 1.96
N ARG A 122 -10.03 5.14 2.80
CA ARG A 122 -10.25 5.47 4.22
C ARG A 122 -8.93 5.62 4.99
N PHE A 123 -7.92 4.84 4.61
CA PHE A 123 -6.57 4.92 5.14
C PHE A 123 -5.60 5.25 4.00
N VAL A 124 -4.53 5.97 4.33
CA VAL A 124 -3.45 6.28 3.40
C VAL A 124 -2.14 5.74 3.97
N TYR A 125 -1.37 5.05 3.14
CA TYR A 125 -0.06 4.52 3.47
C TYR A 125 0.97 5.03 2.47
N PHE A 126 2.07 5.61 2.97
CA PHE A 126 3.14 6.13 2.13
C PHE A 126 4.29 5.13 2.04
N LEU A 127 4.80 4.95 0.83
CA LEU A 127 5.94 4.08 0.49
C LEU A 127 7.04 4.87 -0.23
#